data_AF-A0A7S2D0D3-F1
#
_entry.id   AF-A0A7S2D0D3-F1
#
_cell.length_a   1.000
_cell.length_b   1.000
_cell.length_c   1.000
_cell.angle_alpha   90.00
_cell.angle_beta   90.00
_cell.angle_gamma   90.00
#
_symmetry.space_group_name_H-M   'P 1'
#
loop_
_entity.id
_entity.type
_entity.pdbx_description
1 polymer ?
#
loop_
_entity_poly.entity_id
_entity_poly.type
_entity_poly.pdbx_seq_one_letter_code
_entity_poly.pdbx_strand_id
1 'polypeptide(L)'
;MLSQDTCQILTGDVNFTTALLSLRWDFIFFTGSPRVGRIVSRAAAEYLTPTILELGGKSPVIVDASVSSVVEAAKRIISGKMINAGQTCIAPDYVLVHRSKHKAFVNQLVRCCRDFFGKDPRQSADYGRMCTVTSAERAGLLI
;
A
#
# COMPACT_ATOMS: atom_id res chain seq x y z
N MET A 1 -15.17 -3.92 28.41
CA MET A 1 -14.78 -4.90 27.37
C MET A 1 -15.97 -5.10 26.44
N LEU A 2 -15.75 -5.30 25.14
CA LEU A 2 -16.82 -5.68 24.21
C LEU A 2 -17.28 -7.12 24.51
N SER A 3 -18.59 -7.38 24.45
CA SER A 3 -19.12 -8.75 24.61
C SER A 3 -18.93 -9.57 23.33
N GLN A 4 -18.82 -10.89 23.48
CA GLN A 4 -18.75 -11.81 22.34
C GLN A 4 -20.04 -11.83 21.49
N ASP A 5 -21.17 -11.42 22.07
CA ASP A 5 -22.43 -11.26 21.32
C ASP A 5 -22.42 -10.01 20.42
N THR A 6 -21.59 -9.02 20.74
CA THR A 6 -21.50 -7.74 20.00
C THR A 6 -20.32 -7.71 19.03
N CYS A 7 -19.22 -8.39 19.35
CA CYS A 7 -18.00 -8.39 18.54
C CYS A 7 -17.32 -9.76 18.59
N GLN A 8 -17.18 -10.38 17.42
CA GLN A 8 -16.51 -11.67 17.26
C GLN A 8 -15.30 -11.54 16.34
N ILE A 9 -14.24 -12.28 16.68
CA ILE A 9 -13.05 -12.42 15.85
C ILE A 9 -13.08 -13.80 15.24
N LEU A 10 -13.15 -13.84 13.91
CA LEU A 10 -13.16 -15.08 13.15
C LEU A 10 -11.87 -15.14 12.33
N THR A 11 -11.11 -16.23 12.46
CA THR A 11 -9.88 -16.47 11.70
C THR A 11 -10.10 -17.60 10.72
N GLY A 12 -9.62 -17.44 9.49
CA GLY A 12 -9.80 -18.44 8.46
C GLY A 12 -9.12 -18.07 7.15
N ASP A 13 -9.14 -19.02 6.24
CA ASP A 13 -8.57 -18.90 4.90
C ASP A 13 -9.62 -18.40 3.88
N VAL A 14 -9.34 -18.64 2.60
CA VAL A 14 -10.23 -18.28 1.49
C VAL A 14 -11.54 -19.07 1.54
N ASN A 15 -11.51 -20.35 1.89
CA ASN A 15 -12.71 -21.19 1.94
C ASN A 15 -13.63 -20.74 3.08
N PHE A 16 -13.05 -20.49 4.25
CA PHE A 16 -13.78 -19.93 5.39
C PHE A 16 -14.41 -18.57 5.03
N THR A 17 -13.62 -17.65 4.47
CA THR A 17 -14.12 -16.32 4.08
C THR A 17 -15.21 -16.40 3.03
N THR A 18 -15.13 -17.36 2.10
CA THR A 18 -16.17 -17.59 1.09
C THR A 18 -17.49 -18.03 1.72
N ALA A 19 -17.44 -18.95 2.69
CA ALA A 19 -18.63 -19.36 3.45
C ALA A 19 -19.16 -18.23 4.35
N LEU A 20 -18.29 -17.39 4.90
CA LEU A 20 -18.70 -16.23 5.71
C LEU A 20 -19.46 -15.20 4.86
N LEU A 21 -18.99 -14.93 3.64
CA LEU A 21 -19.63 -14.01 2.70
C LEU A 21 -20.94 -14.53 2.11
N SER A 22 -21.24 -15.84 2.20
CA SER A 22 -22.55 -16.38 1.79
C SER A 22 -23.65 -16.15 2.83
N LEU A 23 -23.31 -15.67 4.02
CA LEU A 23 -24.30 -15.27 5.02
C LEU A 23 -24.85 -13.87 4.71
N ARG A 24 -26.05 -13.57 5.24
CA ARG A 24 -26.64 -12.25 5.14
C ARG A 24 -25.98 -11.29 6.13
N TRP A 25 -25.45 -10.19 5.62
CA TRP A 25 -24.88 -9.09 6.40
C TRP A 25 -25.64 -7.80 6.12
N ASP A 26 -25.78 -6.94 7.12
CA ASP A 26 -26.38 -5.61 6.93
C ASP A 26 -25.39 -4.61 6.32
N PHE A 27 -24.08 -4.87 6.47
CA PHE A 27 -23.01 -4.06 5.91
C PHE A 27 -21.70 -4.86 5.81
N ILE A 28 -20.89 -4.62 4.76
CA ILE A 28 -19.57 -5.24 4.62
C ILE A 28 -18.49 -4.17 4.40
N PHE A 29 -17.46 -4.19 5.24
CA PHE A 29 -16.24 -3.39 5.07
C PHE A 29 -15.09 -4.29 4.65
N PHE A 30 -14.42 -3.96 3.54
CA PHE A 30 -13.29 -4.74 3.04
C PHE A 30 -12.11 -3.85 2.65
N THR A 31 -10.91 -4.25 3.08
CA THR A 31 -9.65 -3.65 2.64
C THR A 31 -8.78 -4.71 1.97
N GLY A 32 -8.31 -4.45 0.74
CA GLY A 32 -7.45 -5.39 0.04
C GLY A 32 -7.29 -5.14 -1.45
N SER A 33 -7.20 -6.22 -2.23
CA SER A 33 -6.97 -6.12 -3.68
C SER A 33 -8.26 -5.86 -4.46
N PRO A 34 -8.23 -5.12 -5.59
CA PRO A 34 -9.40 -4.96 -6.47
C PRO A 34 -9.99 -6.29 -6.94
N ARG A 35 -9.16 -7.32 -7.13
CA ARG A 35 -9.61 -8.67 -7.50
C ARG A 35 -10.56 -9.24 -6.45
N VAL A 36 -10.18 -9.18 -5.17
CA VAL A 36 -10.99 -9.71 -4.07
C VAL A 36 -12.16 -8.78 -3.74
N GLY A 37 -11.99 -7.46 -3.86
CA GLY A 37 -13.09 -6.49 -3.69
C GLY A 37 -14.27 -6.77 -4.62
N ARG A 38 -14.02 -7.20 -5.87
CA ARG A 38 -15.09 -7.66 -6.79
C ARG A 38 -15.80 -8.92 -6.31
N ILE A 39 -15.10 -9.84 -5.66
CA ILE A 39 -15.70 -11.06 -5.09
C ILE A 39 -16.62 -10.68 -3.93
N VAL A 40 -16.14 -9.82 -3.02
CA VAL A 40 -16.92 -9.30 -1.89
C VAL A 40 -18.17 -8.56 -2.39
N SER A 41 -18.03 -7.68 -3.37
CA SER A 41 -19.15 -6.92 -3.94
C SER A 41 -20.21 -7.83 -4.59
N ARG A 42 -19.80 -8.92 -5.25
CA ARG A 42 -20.73 -9.91 -5.83
C ARG A 42 -21.50 -10.66 -4.75
N ALA A 43 -20.83 -11.12 -3.70
CA ALA A 43 -21.50 -11.80 -2.59
C ALA A 43 -22.47 -10.87 -1.85
N ALA A 44 -22.08 -9.61 -1.64
CA ALA A 44 -22.95 -8.58 -1.05
C ALA A 44 -24.22 -8.31 -1.88
N ALA A 45 -24.14 -8.41 -3.21
CA ALA A 45 -25.26 -8.14 -4.10
C ALA A 45 -26.42 -9.13 -3.94
N GLU A 46 -26.16 -10.38 -3.53
CA GLU A 46 -27.20 -11.40 -3.26
C GLU A 46 -28.21 -10.95 -2.21
N TYR A 47 -27.80 -10.08 -1.28
CA TYR A 47 -28.63 -9.57 -0.19
C TYR A 47 -28.87 -8.05 -0.25
N LEU A 48 -28.46 -7.40 -1.34
CA LEU A 48 -28.44 -5.94 -1.47
C LEU A 48 -27.67 -5.26 -0.31
N THR A 49 -26.62 -5.92 0.18
CA THR A 49 -25.82 -5.43 1.30
C THR A 49 -24.94 -4.26 0.85
N PRO A 50 -24.99 -3.09 1.51
CA PRO A 50 -24.07 -1.99 1.25
C PRO A 50 -22.62 -2.37 1.60
N THR A 51 -21.67 -1.84 0.83
CA THR A 51 -20.24 -2.13 1.00
C THR A 51 -19.36 -0.88 1.02
N ILE A 52 -18.31 -0.88 1.83
CA ILE A 52 -17.12 -0.03 1.62
C ILE A 52 -15.95 -0.93 1.19
N LEU A 53 -15.31 -0.56 0.09
CA LEU A 53 -14.17 -1.29 -0.49
C LEU A 53 -12.95 -0.37 -0.55
N GLU A 54 -12.05 -0.53 0.42
CA GLU A 54 -10.76 0.17 0.47
C GLU A 54 -9.71 -0.61 -0.33
N LEU A 55 -9.49 -0.19 -1.57
CA LEU A 55 -8.69 -0.94 -2.54
C LEU A 55 -7.38 -0.23 -2.89
N GLY A 56 -6.49 -0.96 -3.56
CA GLY A 56 -5.22 -0.42 -4.06
C GLY A 56 -5.31 0.22 -5.44
N GLY A 57 -4.17 0.77 -5.87
CA GLY A 57 -3.97 1.37 -7.19
C GLY A 57 -2.51 1.81 -7.34
N LYS A 58 -2.24 2.67 -8.32
CA LYS A 58 -0.93 3.32 -8.48
C LYS A 58 -1.06 4.79 -8.15
N SER A 59 -0.68 5.19 -6.94
CA SER A 59 -0.76 6.58 -6.47
C SER A 59 0.37 7.43 -7.09
N PRO A 60 0.07 8.35 -8.03
CA PRO A 60 1.11 9.16 -8.66
C PRO A 60 1.59 10.29 -7.75
N VAL A 61 2.84 10.71 -7.93
CA VAL A 61 3.34 12.00 -7.43
C VAL A 61 3.84 12.83 -8.60
N ILE A 62 3.37 14.07 -8.71
CA ILE A 62 3.78 15.01 -9.76
C ILE A 62 4.71 16.06 -9.14
N VAL A 63 5.92 16.20 -9.69
CA VAL A 63 6.93 17.18 -9.28
C VAL A 63 7.13 18.18 -10.41
N ASP A 64 6.50 19.34 -10.27
CA ASP A 64 6.48 20.41 -11.27
C ASP A 64 7.82 21.20 -11.35
N ALA A 65 8.02 21.95 -12.44
CA ALA A 65 9.14 22.87 -12.59
C ALA A 65 9.18 23.97 -11.50
N SER A 66 8.02 24.37 -10.99
CA SER A 66 7.82 25.38 -9.95
C SER A 66 8.10 24.88 -8.53
N VAL A 67 8.48 23.60 -8.35
CA VAL A 67 8.81 23.08 -7.02
C VAL A 67 9.88 23.94 -6.34
N SER A 68 9.54 24.49 -5.18
CA SER A 68 10.39 25.41 -4.42
C SER A 68 11.62 24.72 -3.85
N SER A 69 11.50 23.45 -3.45
CA SER A 69 12.61 22.65 -2.93
C SER A 69 12.53 21.20 -3.40
N VAL A 70 13.50 20.82 -4.23
CA VAL A 70 13.73 19.42 -4.64
C VAL A 70 14.12 18.57 -3.44
N VAL A 71 14.83 19.15 -2.47
CA VAL A 71 15.27 18.49 -1.22
C VAL A 71 14.08 18.03 -0.39
N GLU A 72 13.15 18.95 -0.12
CA GLU A 72 11.97 18.63 0.69
C GLU A 72 11.03 17.65 -0.03
N ALA A 73 10.83 17.85 -1.34
CA ALA A 73 10.01 16.94 -2.15
C ALA A 73 10.57 15.50 -2.10
N ALA A 74 11.87 15.33 -2.36
CA ALA A 74 12.52 14.02 -2.33
C ALA A 74 12.47 13.37 -0.95
N LYS A 75 12.74 14.14 0.13
CA LYS A 75 12.69 13.63 1.50
C LYS A 75 11.30 13.09 1.87
N ARG A 76 10.24 13.85 1.56
CA ARG A 76 8.85 13.45 1.81
C ARG A 76 8.45 12.23 1.00
N ILE A 77 8.85 12.19 -0.28
CA ILE A 77 8.54 11.07 -1.18
C ILE A 77 9.23 9.79 -0.71
N ILE A 78 10.52 9.83 -0.36
CA ILE A 78 11.23 8.65 0.16
C ILE A 78 10.64 8.20 1.50
N SER A 79 10.32 9.12 2.40
CA SER A 79 9.68 8.77 3.67
C SER A 79 8.36 8.02 3.44
N GLY A 80 7.48 8.53 2.57
CA GLY A 80 6.23 7.85 2.22
C GLY A 80 6.41 6.57 1.43
N LYS A 81 7.41 6.49 0.53
CA LYS A 81 7.67 5.30 -0.31
C LYS A 81 8.22 4.14 0.50
N MET A 82 9.06 4.42 1.49
CA MET A 82 9.89 3.40 2.13
C MET A 82 9.30 2.90 3.46
N ILE A 83 8.30 3.60 4.02
CA ILE A 83 7.49 3.05 5.13
C ILE A 83 6.96 1.67 4.74
N ASN A 84 7.12 0.70 5.65
CA ASN A 84 6.73 -0.69 5.45
C ASN A 84 7.29 -1.33 4.16
N ALA A 85 8.49 -0.91 3.73
CA ALA A 85 9.09 -1.29 2.45
C ALA A 85 8.18 -1.02 1.23
N GLY A 86 7.38 0.04 1.30
CA GLY A 86 6.44 0.44 0.25
C GLY A 86 5.16 -0.40 0.15
N GLN A 87 4.93 -1.31 1.09
CA GLN A 87 3.71 -2.12 1.19
C GLN A 87 2.60 -1.31 1.87
N THR A 88 2.20 -0.21 1.23
CA THR A 88 1.19 0.72 1.72
C THR A 88 0.35 1.19 0.54
N CYS A 89 -0.98 1.09 0.63
CA CYS A 89 -1.90 1.42 -0.47
C CYS A 89 -1.76 2.87 -0.98
N ILE A 90 -1.46 3.80 -0.08
CA ILE A 90 -1.26 5.22 -0.38
C ILE A 90 0.21 5.62 -0.61
N ALA A 91 1.14 4.67 -0.65
CA ALA A 91 2.53 4.99 -0.93
C ALA A 91 2.67 5.63 -2.33
N PRO A 92 3.60 6.56 -2.53
CA PRO A 92 3.99 7.02 -3.86
C PRO A 92 4.34 5.81 -4.74
N ASP A 93 3.53 5.50 -5.74
CA ASP A 93 3.78 4.35 -6.59
C ASP A 93 4.85 4.70 -7.63
N TYR A 94 4.64 5.82 -8.33
CA TYR A 94 5.56 6.37 -9.32
C TYR A 94 5.60 7.90 -9.25
N VAL A 95 6.68 8.49 -9.78
CA VAL A 95 6.87 9.94 -9.83
C VAL A 95 6.94 10.42 -11.27
N LEU A 96 6.17 11.45 -11.59
CA LEU A 96 6.30 12.24 -12.82
C LEU A 96 7.00 13.55 -12.46
N VAL A 97 8.26 13.71 -12.89
CA VAL A 97 9.08 14.89 -12.58
C VAL A 97 9.35 15.70 -13.84
N HIS A 98 9.21 17.03 -13.74
CA HIS A 98 9.54 17.92 -14.84
C HIS A 98 11.02 17.74 -15.24
N ARG A 99 11.29 17.70 -16.56
CA ARG A 99 12.61 17.37 -17.12
C ARG A 99 13.74 18.25 -16.55
N SER A 100 13.48 19.54 -16.29
CA SER A 100 14.46 20.46 -15.70
C SER A 100 14.87 20.11 -14.26
N LYS A 101 14.07 19.33 -13.53
CA LYS A 101 14.34 18.92 -12.14
C LYS A 101 14.86 17.48 -12.03
N HIS A 102 14.73 16.67 -13.08
CA HIS A 102 14.97 15.23 -13.06
C HIS A 102 16.31 14.82 -12.42
N LYS A 103 17.44 15.35 -12.91
CA LYS A 103 18.78 14.95 -12.41
C LYS A 103 18.98 15.31 -10.93
N ALA A 104 18.61 16.53 -10.56
CA ALA A 104 18.72 16.98 -9.16
C ALA A 104 17.82 16.15 -8.23
N PHE A 105 16.61 15.84 -8.69
CA PHE A 105 15.63 15.06 -7.95
C PHE A 105 16.10 13.62 -7.72
N VAL A 106 16.55 12.91 -8.77
CA VAL A 106 17.07 11.53 -8.65
C VAL A 106 18.25 11.45 -7.69
N ASN A 107 19.22 12.37 -7.81
CA ASN A 107 20.37 12.41 -6.89
C ASN A 107 19.93 12.61 -5.43
N GLN A 108 18.92 13.44 -5.23
CA GLN A 108 18.41 13.73 -3.90
C GLN A 108 17.61 12.56 -3.31
N LEU A 109 16.85 11.82 -4.13
CA LEU A 109 16.19 10.58 -3.69
C LEU A 109 17.21 9.56 -3.14
N VAL A 110 18.31 9.34 -3.88
CA VAL A 110 19.39 8.44 -3.45
C VAL A 110 20.02 8.91 -2.13
N ARG A 111 20.25 10.22 -1.98
CA ARG A 111 20.74 10.80 -0.74
C ARG A 111 19.78 10.55 0.41
N CYS A 112 18.49 10.84 0.25
CA CYS A 112 17.48 10.61 1.28
C CYS A 112 17.39 9.13 1.69
N CYS A 113 17.51 8.18 0.74
CA CYS A 113 17.57 6.75 1.08
C CYS A 113 18.77 6.42 1.98
N ARG A 114 19.95 6.97 1.68
CA ARG A 114 21.15 6.76 2.52
C ARG A 114 21.04 7.45 3.88
N ASP A 115 20.43 8.62 3.93
CA ASP A 115 20.24 9.37 5.17
C ASP A 115 19.26 8.63 6.11
N PHE A 116 18.22 7.99 5.57
CA PHE A 116 17.26 7.21 6.38
C PHE A 116 17.72 5.80 6.74
N PHE A 117 18.39 5.09 5.81
CA PHE A 117 18.63 3.65 5.97
C PHE A 117 20.13 3.29 5.98
N GLY A 118 21.02 4.28 5.99
CA GLY A 118 22.46 4.09 5.96
C GLY A 118 22.99 3.63 4.60
N LYS A 119 24.28 3.23 4.57
CA LYS A 119 24.94 2.76 3.35
C LYS A 119 24.47 1.39 2.89
N ASP A 120 24.06 0.53 3.83
CA ASP A 120 23.50 -0.79 3.56
C ASP A 120 22.10 -0.90 4.21
N PRO A 121 21.02 -0.65 3.43
CA PRO A 121 19.65 -0.71 3.95
C PRO A 121 19.24 -2.06 4.53
N ARG A 122 19.96 -3.16 4.21
CA ARG A 122 19.68 -4.49 4.77
C ARG A 122 20.00 -4.56 6.27
N GLN A 123 20.90 -3.70 6.75
CA GLN A 123 21.31 -3.62 8.15
C GLN A 123 20.51 -2.57 8.94
N SER A 124 19.67 -1.77 8.26
CA SER A 124 18.83 -0.78 8.94
C SER A 124 17.68 -1.47 9.68
N ALA A 125 17.52 -1.11 10.97
CA ALA A 125 16.38 -1.53 11.79
C ALA A 125 15.06 -0.86 11.34
N ASP A 126 15.16 0.28 10.66
CA ASP A 126 14.02 1.09 10.22
C ASP A 126 13.51 0.69 8.83
N TYR A 127 14.22 -0.21 8.14
CA TYR A 127 13.81 -0.70 6.83
C TYR A 127 12.99 -1.98 6.96
N GLY A 128 11.77 -1.98 6.43
CA GLY A 128 10.85 -3.12 6.46
C GLY A 128 11.29 -4.32 5.61
N ARG A 129 10.51 -5.41 5.67
CA ARG A 129 10.69 -6.61 4.85
C ARG A 129 9.39 -6.93 4.11
N MET A 130 9.52 -7.57 2.94
CA MET A 130 8.35 -8.02 2.19
C MET A 130 7.58 -9.06 2.99
N CYS A 131 6.24 -8.98 2.95
CA CYS A 131 5.37 -9.82 3.76
C CYS A 131 5.49 -11.31 3.45
N THR A 132 5.88 -11.66 2.22
CA THR A 132 6.09 -13.03 1.76
C THR A 132 7.24 -13.11 0.75
N VAL A 133 7.81 -14.30 0.60
CA VAL A 133 8.84 -14.58 -0.43
C VAL A 133 8.30 -14.30 -1.82
N THR A 134 7.08 -14.76 -2.14
CA THR A 134 6.43 -14.49 -3.43
C THR A 134 6.27 -12.99 -3.72
N SER A 135 5.96 -12.20 -2.69
CA SER A 135 5.90 -10.73 -2.86
C SER A 135 7.27 -10.12 -3.13
N ALA A 136 8.33 -10.65 -2.51
CA ALA A 136 9.71 -10.23 -2.78
C ALA A 136 10.15 -10.60 -4.20
N GLU A 137 9.89 -11.84 -4.64
CA GLU A 137 10.18 -12.31 -6.00
C GLU A 137 9.46 -11.45 -7.05
N ARG A 138 8.16 -11.21 -6.86
CA ARG A 138 7.37 -10.36 -7.74
C ARG A 138 7.92 -8.94 -7.84
N ALA A 139 8.39 -8.37 -6.74
CA ALA A 139 9.01 -7.04 -6.74
C ALA A 139 10.38 -7.06 -7.45
N GLY A 140 11.16 -8.14 -7.28
CA GLY A 140 12.45 -8.33 -7.93
C GLY A 140 12.37 -8.42 -9.46
N LEU A 141 11.25 -8.86 -10.02
CA LEU A 141 11.02 -8.90 -11.48
C LEU A 141 10.88 -7.51 -12.13
N LEU A 142 10.79 -6.43 -11.35
CA LEU A 142 10.60 -5.07 -11.84
C LEU A 142 11.90 -4.25 -11.92
N ILE A 143 13.04 -4.85 -11.57
CA ILE A 143 14.35 -4.21 -11.43
C ILE A 143 15.35 -4.93 -12.34
#